data_AF-A0A9E5D8F1-F1
#
_entry.id   AF-A0A9E5D8F1-F1
#
_cell.length_a   1.000
_cell.length_b   1.000
_cell.length_c   1.000
_cell.angle_alpha   90.00
_cell.angle_beta   90.00
_cell.angle_gamma   90.00
#
_symmetry.space_group_name_H-M   'P 1'
#
loop_
_entity.id
_entity.type
_entity.pdbx_description
1 polymer ?
#
loop_
_entity_poly.entity_id
_entity_poly.type
_entity_poly.pdbx_seq_one_letter_code
_entity_poly.pdbx_strand_id
1 'polypeptide(L)'
;MAKQTTMDERTIRTRLDFLGFTSSDAELLRSMKPRADQAINGFVKEFYDYQFKDPEFASIIRSNGATQDGLESAQAGYARMLRCRQWLNRGLSAQAPIVPKDL
;
A
#
# COMPACT_ATOMS: atom_id res chain seq x y z
N MET A 1 -6.63 -24.20 0.55
CA MET A 1 -6.91 -23.00 -0.27
C MET A 1 -7.31 -21.88 0.68
N ALA A 2 -6.50 -20.82 0.81
CA ALA A 2 -6.83 -19.70 1.70
C ALA A 2 -7.96 -18.87 1.09
N LYS A 3 -9.02 -18.64 1.86
CA LYS A 3 -10.16 -17.82 1.45
C LYS A 3 -9.69 -16.37 1.37
N GLN A 4 -9.58 -15.84 0.15
CA GLN A 4 -9.25 -14.44 -0.06
C GLN A 4 -10.41 -13.60 0.48
N THR A 5 -10.20 -13.03 1.66
CA THR A 5 -11.23 -12.24 2.35
C THR A 5 -11.17 -10.84 1.77
N THR A 6 -11.98 -10.56 0.76
CA THR A 6 -12.21 -9.19 0.30
C THR A 6 -12.94 -8.44 1.41
N MET A 7 -12.26 -7.49 2.05
CA MET A 7 -12.90 -6.55 2.97
C MET A 7 -13.94 -5.74 2.20
N ASP A 8 -15.13 -5.58 2.80
CA ASP A 8 -16.15 -4.71 2.26
C ASP A 8 -15.77 -3.22 2.41
N GLU A 9 -16.36 -2.37 1.59
CA GLU A 9 -16.03 -0.94 1.55
C GLU A 9 -16.29 -0.21 2.88
N ARG A 10 -17.29 -0.64 3.65
CA ARG A 10 -17.63 -0.02 4.93
C ARG A 10 -16.52 -0.28 5.94
N THR A 11 -16.04 -1.51 6.03
CA THR A 11 -14.91 -1.86 6.91
C THR A 11 -13.66 -1.05 6.55
N ILE A 12 -13.43 -0.79 5.26
CA ILE A 12 -12.26 -0.01 4.85
C ILE A 12 -12.41 1.46 5.22
N ARG A 13 -13.60 2.06 5.01
CA ARG A 13 -13.87 3.45 5.45
C ARG A 13 -13.67 3.62 6.95
N THR A 14 -14.24 2.74 7.77
CA THR A 14 -14.05 2.78 9.24
C THR A 14 -12.57 2.77 9.64
N ARG A 15 -11.73 2.02 8.93
CA ARG A 15 -10.29 1.98 9.20
C ARG A 15 -9.58 3.24 8.75
N LEU A 16 -9.95 3.81 7.60
CA LEU A 16 -9.40 5.08 7.14
C LEU A 16 -9.77 6.21 8.10
N ASP A 17 -11.02 6.26 8.53
CA ASP A 17 -11.49 7.24 9.52
C ASP A 17 -10.75 7.10 10.85
N PHE A 18 -10.57 5.85 11.33
CA PHE A 18 -9.78 5.56 12.54
C PHE A 18 -8.32 6.02 12.42
N LEU A 19 -7.73 5.90 11.23
CA LEU A 19 -6.37 6.38 10.94
C LEU A 19 -6.31 7.90 10.72
N GLY A 20 -7.44 8.60 10.74
CA GLY A 20 -7.53 10.02 10.39
C GLY A 20 -7.16 10.30 8.92
N PHE A 21 -7.29 9.30 8.04
CA PHE A 21 -6.95 9.44 6.63
C PHE A 21 -8.00 10.28 5.91
N THR A 22 -7.59 11.41 5.36
CA THR A 22 -8.47 12.40 4.76
C THR A 22 -8.40 12.41 3.24
N SER A 23 -9.25 13.25 2.66
CA SER A 23 -9.14 13.71 1.28
C SER A 23 -7.75 14.15 0.87
N SER A 24 -7.15 15.01 1.70
CA SER A 24 -5.91 15.68 1.40
C SER A 24 -4.74 14.70 1.39
N ASP A 25 -4.79 13.66 2.21
CA ASP A 25 -3.81 12.58 2.21
C ASP A 25 -3.86 11.77 0.91
N ALA A 26 -5.07 11.48 0.41
CA ALA A 26 -5.24 10.80 -0.88
C ALA A 26 -4.70 11.64 -2.05
N GLU A 27 -4.90 12.96 -2.03
CA GLU A 27 -4.35 13.89 -3.02
C GLU A 27 -2.83 13.99 -2.93
N LEU A 28 -2.29 14.10 -1.71
CA LEU A 28 -0.86 14.14 -1.48
C LEU A 28 -0.20 12.85 -2.00
N LEU A 29 -0.72 11.67 -1.63
CA LEU A 29 -0.21 10.39 -2.11
C LEU A 29 -0.28 10.26 -3.64
N ARG A 30 -1.35 10.77 -4.28
CA ARG A 30 -1.44 10.86 -5.73
C ARG A 30 -0.34 11.73 -6.32
N SER A 31 -0.13 12.92 -5.76
CA SER A 31 0.89 13.86 -6.24
C SER A 31 2.32 13.31 -6.12
N MET A 32 2.57 12.46 -5.13
CA MET A 32 3.87 11.83 -4.90
C MET A 32 4.16 10.66 -5.85
N LYS A 33 3.17 10.18 -6.62
CA LYS A 33 3.31 9.01 -7.48
C LYS A 33 4.54 9.07 -8.41
N PRO A 34 4.80 10.15 -9.18
CA PRO A 34 5.94 10.18 -10.09
C PRO A 34 7.28 10.05 -9.37
N ARG A 35 7.44 10.73 -8.23
CA ARG A 35 8.67 10.67 -7.42
C ARG A 35 8.88 9.28 -6.84
N ALA A 36 7.80 8.65 -6.37
CA ALA A 36 7.89 7.33 -5.83
C ALA A 36 8.14 6.25 -6.89
N ASP A 37 7.61 6.40 -8.10
CA ASP A 37 7.90 5.47 -9.22
C ASP A 37 9.38 5.50 -9.60
N GLN A 38 10.04 6.67 -9.48
CA GLN A 38 11.47 6.83 -9.68
C GLN A 38 12.28 6.20 -8.53
N ALA A 39 11.81 6.33 -7.29
CA ALA A 39 12.54 5.89 -6.11
C ALA A 39 12.33 4.41 -5.74
N ILE A 40 11.25 3.77 -6.20
CA ILE A 40 10.79 2.49 -5.64
C ILE A 40 11.83 1.38 -5.75
N ASN A 41 12.59 1.30 -6.84
CA ASN A 41 13.61 0.27 -7.02
C ASN A 41 14.76 0.42 -6.02
N GLY A 42 15.21 1.65 -5.77
CA GLY A 42 16.24 1.93 -4.76
C GLY A 42 15.73 1.63 -3.36
N PHE A 43 14.50 2.04 -3.06
CA PHE A 43 13.87 1.77 -1.77
C PHE A 43 13.74 0.28 -1.46
N VAL A 44 13.23 -0.54 -2.40
CA VAL A 44 13.08 -1.99 -2.14
C VAL A 44 14.43 -2.67 -1.97
N LYS A 45 15.44 -2.23 -2.74
CA LYS A 45 16.80 -2.75 -2.60
C LYS A 45 17.35 -2.45 -1.21
N GLU A 46 17.30 -1.21 -0.76
CA GLU A 46 17.79 -0.82 0.57
C GLU A 46 17.02 -1.55 1.69
N PHE A 47 15.70 -1.68 1.53
CA PHE A 47 14.87 -2.41 2.47
C PHE A 47 15.32 -3.88 2.60
N TYR A 48 15.48 -4.60 1.49
CA TYR A 48 15.89 -6.00 1.55
C TYR A 48 17.37 -6.18 1.90
N ASP A 49 18.27 -5.30 1.46
CA ASP A 49 19.67 -5.28 1.91
C ASP A 49 19.76 -5.14 3.44
N TYR A 50 18.83 -4.42 4.07
CA TYR A 50 18.72 -4.36 5.52
C TYR A 50 18.15 -5.65 6.12
N GLN A 51 17.02 -6.16 5.61
CA GLN A 51 16.36 -7.37 6.14
C GLN A 51 17.25 -8.62 6.02
N PHE A 52 18.00 -8.77 4.93
CA PHE A 52 18.88 -9.93 4.72
C PHE A 52 20.15 -9.92 5.60
N LYS A 53 20.40 -8.86 6.36
CA LYS A 53 21.40 -8.87 7.45
C LYS A 53 20.95 -9.73 8.62
N ASP A 54 19.64 -9.95 8.77
CA ASP A 54 19.10 -10.90 9.73
C ASP A 54 19.19 -12.33 9.15
N PRO A 55 19.99 -13.22 9.75
CA PRO A 55 20.16 -14.59 9.26
C PRO A 55 18.87 -15.41 9.37
N GLU A 56 17.99 -15.13 10.34
CA GLU A 56 16.71 -15.84 10.49
C GLU A 56 15.78 -15.50 9.33
N PHE A 57 15.64 -14.20 9.03
CA PHE A 57 14.88 -13.74 7.87
C PHE A 57 15.41 -14.38 6.58
N ALA A 58 16.72 -14.30 6.33
CA ALA A 58 17.33 -14.88 5.15
C ALA A 58 17.14 -16.40 5.07
N SER A 59 17.11 -17.10 6.21
CA SER A 59 16.84 -18.54 6.28
C SER A 59 15.40 -18.86 5.86
N ILE A 60 14.41 -18.14 6.40
CA ILE A 60 12.99 -18.31 6.06
C ILE A 60 12.75 -18.11 4.56
N ILE A 61 13.34 -17.07 3.97
CA ILE A 61 13.15 -16.80 2.54
C ILE A 61 13.74 -17.93 1.68
N ARG A 62 14.96 -18.36 1.98
CA ARG A 62 15.63 -19.43 1.23
C ARG A 62 14.95 -20.78 1.39
N SER A 63 14.47 -21.12 2.58
CA SER A 63 13.75 -22.39 2.81
C SER A 63 12.44 -22.49 2.03
N ASN A 64 11.86 -21.34 1.63
CA ASN A 64 10.66 -21.26 0.81
C ASN A 64 10.96 -21.11 -0.70
N GLY A 65 12.23 -21.27 -1.12
CA GLY A 65 12.63 -21.22 -2.53
C GLY A 65 12.59 -19.84 -3.16
N ALA A 66 12.49 -18.77 -2.36
CA ALA A 66 12.52 -17.40 -2.82
C ALA A 66 13.94 -16.81 -2.74
N THR A 67 14.17 -15.75 -3.51
CA THR A 67 15.43 -15.00 -3.54
C THR A 67 15.21 -13.54 -3.17
N GLN A 68 16.27 -12.86 -2.73
CA GLN A 68 16.23 -11.44 -2.45
C GLN A 68 15.72 -10.65 -3.68
N ASP A 69 16.37 -10.81 -4.83
CA ASP A 69 15.97 -10.15 -6.09
C ASP A 69 14.51 -10.41 -6.48
N GLY A 70 14.02 -11.63 -6.22
CA GLY A 70 12.64 -12.02 -6.46
C GLY A 70 11.67 -11.24 -5.58
N LEU A 71 11.98 -11.07 -4.30
CA LEU A 71 11.17 -10.29 -3.36
C LEU A 71 11.23 -8.79 -3.64
N GLU A 72 12.42 -8.27 -3.99
CA GLU A 72 12.59 -6.88 -4.42
C GLU A 72 11.69 -6.56 -5.62
N SER A 73 11.74 -7.41 -6.64
CA SER A 73 10.93 -7.27 -7.86
C SER A 73 9.43 -7.35 -7.57
N ALA A 74 9.02 -8.33 -6.76
CA ALA A 74 7.63 -8.51 -6.36
C ALA A 74 7.10 -7.31 -5.56
N GLN A 75 7.88 -6.79 -4.62
CA GLN A 75 7.49 -5.64 -3.79
C GLN A 75 7.44 -4.35 -4.61
N ALA A 76 8.39 -4.12 -5.52
CA ALA A 76 8.33 -2.97 -6.42
C ALA A 76 7.11 -3.05 -7.34
N GLY A 77 6.79 -4.23 -7.86
CA GLY A 77 5.56 -4.48 -8.63
C GLY A 77 4.30 -4.21 -7.81
N TYR A 78 4.24 -4.72 -6.59
CA TYR A 78 3.12 -4.50 -5.67
C TYR A 78 2.95 -3.02 -5.31
N ALA A 79 4.02 -2.31 -5.00
CA ALA A 79 3.99 -0.89 -4.65
C ALA A 79 3.51 -0.02 -5.83
N ARG A 80 3.89 -0.38 -7.07
CA ARG A 80 3.34 0.26 -8.27
C ARG A 80 1.87 -0.09 -8.48
N MET A 81 1.48 -1.35 -8.24
CA MET A 81 0.10 -1.82 -8.39
C MET A 81 -0.85 -1.19 -7.35
N LEU A 82 -0.45 -1.08 -6.08
CA LEU A 82 -1.23 -0.40 -5.03
C LEU A 82 -1.55 1.05 -5.42
N ARG A 83 -0.66 1.69 -6.18
CA ARG A 83 -0.83 3.06 -6.67
C ARG A 83 -1.71 3.16 -7.93
N CYS A 84 -1.92 2.05 -8.66
CA CYS A 84 -2.84 1.96 -9.79
C CYS A 84 -4.22 1.41 -9.40
N ARG A 85 -4.32 0.67 -8.29
CA ARG A 85 -5.58 0.14 -7.78
C ARG A 85 -6.45 1.32 -7.33
N GLN A 86 -7.74 1.22 -7.66
CA GLN A 86 -8.83 2.19 -7.50
C GLN A 86 -8.86 3.08 -6.23
N TRP A 87 -8.10 2.81 -5.17
CA TRP A 87 -8.07 3.59 -3.92
C TRP A 87 -7.60 5.03 -4.10
N LEU A 88 -6.51 5.26 -4.85
CA LEU A 88 -6.05 6.62 -5.12
C LEU A 88 -6.96 7.36 -6.12
N ASN A 89 -7.59 6.64 -7.05
CA ASN A 89 -8.46 7.24 -8.07
C ASN A 89 -9.93 7.40 -7.64
N ARG A 90 -10.39 6.67 -6.60
CA ARG A 90 -11.76 6.76 -6.04
C ARG A 90 -11.83 7.46 -4.70
N GLY A 91 -10.70 7.77 -4.06
CA GLY A 91 -10.66 8.55 -2.83
C GLY A 91 -11.01 10.01 -3.11
N LEU A 92 -12.31 10.30 -3.28
CA LEU A 92 -13.08 11.46 -2.79
C LEU A 92 -14.35 11.84 -3.56
N SER A 93 -14.83 11.08 -4.54
CA SER A 93 -16.10 11.45 -5.22
C SER A 93 -17.36 11.16 -4.38
N ALA A 94 -17.25 11.09 -3.05
CA ALA A 94 -18.40 11.03 -2.15
C ALA A 94 -18.30 12.12 -1.06
N GLN A 95 -17.86 13.32 -1.45
CA GLN A 95 -18.29 14.53 -0.75
C GLN A 95 -19.74 14.81 -1.16
N ALA A 96 -20.69 14.15 -0.51
CA ALA A 96 -21.96 14.81 -0.24
C ALA A 96 -21.80 15.41 1.17
N PRO A 97 -22.03 16.72 1.37
CA PRO A 97 -22.05 17.26 2.72
C PRO A 97 -23.16 16.53 3.48
N ILE A 98 -22.82 15.91 4.62
CA ILE A 98 -23.83 15.64 5.64
C ILE A 98 -24.17 17.01 6.21
N VAL A 99 -25.06 17.72 5.51
CA VAL A 99 -25.82 18.80 6.14
C VAL A 99 -26.65 18.10 7.22
N PRO A 100 -26.55 18.50 8.49
CA PRO A 100 -27.57 18.11 9.46
C PRO A 100 -28.89 18.64 8.91
N LYS A 101 -29.76 17.73 8.45
CA LYS A 101 -31.18 18.05 8.45
C LYS A 101 -31.52 18.21 9.92
N ASP A 102 -31.87 19.44 10.27
CA ASP A 102 -32.35 19.89 11.57
C ASP A 102 -31.24 20.29 12.56
N LEU A 103 -30.87 21.57 12.50
CA LEU A 103 -30.75 22.50 13.64
C LEU A 103 -30.97 23.94 13.14
#